data_AF-A0A7S2FVI6-F1
#
_entry.id   AF-A0A7S2FVI6-F1
#
_cell.length_a   1.000
_cell.length_b   1.000
_cell.length_c   1.000
_cell.angle_alpha   90.00
_cell.angle_beta   90.00
_cell.angle_gamma   90.00
#
_symmetry.space_group_name_H-M   'P 1'
#
loop_
_entity.id
_entity.type
_entity.pdbx_description
1 polymer ?
#
loop_
_entity_poly.entity_id
_entity_poly.type
_entity_poly.pdbx_seq_one_letter_code
_entity_poly.pdbx_strand_id
1 'polypeptide(L)'
;DASGDKAVHVLHSAKTDLQLMPLKFLFKGYEPEFWYWEIVETYRRIVFISLIPVIINTTTRRAVVGSLLAIMSSVLYREMNPFKTPSTNMLSMVAQYQIMITYIAAMLLDANLLVGLSEHLQGALLGGVLALLNLLVLLMFV
;
A
#
# COMPACT_ATOMS: atom_id res chain seq x y z
N ASP A 1 4.62 -8.13 -51.75
CA ASP A 1 3.95 -8.81 -50.63
C ASP A 1 4.06 -7.99 -49.34
N ALA A 2 3.58 -6.73 -49.36
CA ALA A 2 3.68 -5.82 -48.20
C ALA A 2 2.32 -5.63 -47.48
N SER A 3 1.26 -6.19 -48.04
CA SER A 3 -0.10 -6.07 -47.51
C SER A 3 -0.47 -7.24 -46.59
N GLY A 4 0.10 -8.44 -46.80
CA GLY A 4 -0.08 -9.59 -45.92
C GLY A 4 0.59 -9.38 -44.56
N ASP A 5 1.81 -8.83 -44.55
CA ASP A 5 2.59 -8.61 -43.32
C ASP A 5 1.92 -7.62 -42.35
N LYS A 6 1.27 -6.59 -42.88
CA LYS A 6 0.48 -5.63 -42.08
C LYS A 6 -0.76 -6.28 -41.49
N ALA A 7 -1.44 -7.15 -42.24
CA ALA A 7 -2.61 -7.87 -41.75
C ALA A 7 -2.24 -8.83 -40.61
N VAL A 8 -1.09 -9.52 -40.72
CA VAL A 8 -0.59 -10.39 -39.65
C VAL A 8 -0.25 -9.60 -38.37
N HIS A 9 0.40 -8.44 -38.50
CA HIS A 9 0.68 -7.56 -37.37
C HIS A 9 -0.58 -7.06 -36.65
N VAL A 10 -1.61 -6.65 -37.42
CA VAL A 10 -2.90 -6.19 -36.88
C VAL A 10 -3.66 -7.32 -36.20
N LEU A 11 -3.60 -8.54 -36.74
CA LEU A 11 -4.19 -9.73 -36.12
C LEU A 11 -3.45 -10.14 -34.84
N HIS A 12 -2.13 -9.95 -34.80
CA HIS A 12 -1.34 -10.23 -33.61
C HIS A 12 -1.65 -9.22 -32.49
N SER A 13 -1.69 -7.91 -32.79
CA SER A 13 -2.09 -6.89 -31.82
C SER A 13 -3.52 -7.10 -31.32
N ALA A 14 -4.46 -7.45 -32.20
CA ALA A 14 -5.85 -7.72 -31.81
C ALA A 14 -5.99 -8.96 -30.90
N LYS A 15 -5.21 -10.02 -31.13
CA LYS A 15 -5.20 -11.23 -30.27
C LYS A 15 -4.56 -10.95 -28.91
N THR A 16 -3.45 -10.21 -28.89
CA THR A 16 -2.80 -9.77 -27.65
C THR A 16 -3.73 -8.88 -26.84
N ASP A 17 -4.44 -7.96 -27.50
CA ASP A 17 -5.46 -7.12 -26.85
C ASP A 17 -6.59 -7.95 -26.24
N LEU A 18 -7.06 -9.00 -26.93
CA LEU A 18 -8.12 -9.89 -26.43
C LEU A 18 -7.67 -10.69 -25.20
N GLN A 19 -6.41 -11.13 -25.15
CA GLN A 19 -5.85 -11.84 -23.99
C GLN A 19 -5.59 -10.92 -22.80
N LEU A 20 -5.31 -9.63 -23.04
CA LEU A 20 -5.10 -8.63 -22.00
C LEU A 20 -6.41 -7.99 -21.52
N MET A 21 -7.54 -8.16 -22.23
CA MET A 21 -8.84 -7.62 -21.83
C MET A 21 -9.24 -7.94 -20.38
N PRO A 22 -9.12 -9.20 -19.90
CA PRO A 22 -9.47 -9.54 -18.53
C PRO A 22 -8.49 -8.94 -17.50
N LEU A 23 -7.24 -8.67 -17.88
CA LEU A 23 -6.23 -8.12 -17.00
C LEU A 23 -6.24 -6.58 -16.99
N LYS A 24 -6.92 -5.96 -17.97
CA LYS A 24 -6.98 -4.50 -18.14
C LYS A 24 -7.42 -3.75 -16.89
N PHE A 25 -8.26 -4.34 -16.04
CA PHE A 25 -8.69 -3.70 -14.80
C PHE A 25 -7.52 -3.48 -13.81
N LEU A 26 -6.51 -4.37 -13.80
CA LEU A 26 -5.37 -4.32 -12.88
C LEU A 26 -4.51 -3.08 -13.13
N PHE A 27 -4.26 -2.76 -14.41
CA PHE A 27 -3.39 -1.64 -14.79
C PHE A 27 -4.13 -0.37 -15.18
N LYS A 28 -5.47 -0.37 -15.19
CA LYS A 28 -6.30 0.77 -15.65
C LYS A 28 -5.97 2.07 -14.92
N GLY A 29 -5.71 1.99 -13.62
CA GLY A 29 -5.48 3.13 -12.72
C GLY A 29 -4.05 3.68 -12.69
N TYR A 30 -3.09 2.97 -13.27
CA TYR A 30 -1.66 3.34 -13.24
C TYR A 30 -1.21 3.96 -14.54
N GLU A 31 -0.24 4.86 -14.48
CA GLU A 31 0.38 5.36 -15.71
C GLU A 31 1.01 4.21 -16.51
N PRO A 32 1.08 4.30 -17.86
CA PRO A 32 1.61 3.23 -18.68
C PRO A 32 3.03 2.79 -18.29
N GLU A 33 3.84 3.71 -17.79
CA GLU A 33 5.22 3.47 -17.34
C GLU A 33 5.27 2.64 -16.03
N PHE A 34 4.18 2.66 -15.24
CA PHE A 34 4.05 1.97 -13.95
C PHE A 34 3.06 0.79 -13.99
N TRP A 35 2.88 0.13 -15.14
CA TRP A 35 1.97 -1.02 -15.28
C TRP A 35 2.24 -2.16 -14.27
N TYR A 36 3.50 -2.34 -13.86
CA TYR A 36 3.94 -3.37 -12.91
C TYR A 36 3.63 -3.02 -11.45
N TRP A 37 3.13 -1.81 -11.18
CA TRP A 37 2.91 -1.32 -9.81
C TRP A 37 1.89 -2.15 -9.05
N GLU A 38 0.87 -2.70 -9.72
CA GLU A 38 -0.11 -3.58 -9.10
C GLU A 38 0.55 -4.82 -8.46
N ILE A 39 1.60 -5.34 -9.09
CA ILE A 39 2.37 -6.49 -8.58
C ILE A 39 3.16 -6.07 -7.33
N VAL A 40 3.82 -4.90 -7.38
CA VAL A 40 4.55 -4.34 -6.24
C VAL A 40 3.62 -4.12 -5.05
N GLU A 41 2.45 -3.54 -5.29
CA GLU A 41 1.45 -3.31 -4.26
C GLU A 41 0.90 -4.61 -3.68
N THR A 42 0.67 -5.62 -4.51
CA THR A 42 0.23 -6.95 -4.07
C THR A 42 1.26 -7.61 -3.16
N TYR A 43 2.54 -7.65 -3.56
CA TYR A 43 3.60 -8.20 -2.70
C TYR A 43 3.73 -7.43 -1.39
N ARG A 44 3.67 -6.11 -1.45
CA ARG A 44 3.69 -5.26 -0.26
C ARG A 44 2.55 -5.61 0.70
N ARG A 45 1.32 -5.77 0.18
CA ARG A 45 0.16 -6.18 0.99
C ARG A 45 0.38 -7.55 1.63
N ILE A 46 0.91 -8.52 0.89
CA ILE A 46 1.25 -9.85 1.42
C ILE A 46 2.27 -9.74 2.56
N VAL A 47 3.29 -8.89 2.41
CA VAL A 47 4.30 -8.66 3.44
C VAL A 47 3.68 -8.13 4.74
N PHE A 48 2.87 -7.07 4.66
CA PHE A 48 2.28 -6.45 5.84
C PHE A 48 1.19 -7.30 6.51
N ILE A 49 0.33 -7.94 5.72
CA ILE A 49 -0.86 -8.65 6.23
C ILE A 49 -0.52 -10.09 6.63
N SER A 50 0.38 -10.76 5.91
CA SER A 50 0.66 -12.19 6.09
C SER A 50 2.08 -12.45 6.61
N LEU A 51 3.10 -11.91 5.95
CA LEU A 51 4.48 -12.29 6.25
C LEU A 51 4.93 -11.84 7.65
N ILE A 52 4.76 -10.56 7.98
CA ILE A 52 5.15 -9.99 9.27
C ILE A 52 4.41 -10.68 10.43
N PRO A 53 3.06 -10.83 10.41
CA PRO A 53 2.33 -11.39 11.53
C PRO A 53 2.58 -12.89 11.75
N VAL A 54 2.83 -13.66 10.67
CA VAL A 54 2.95 -15.12 10.72
C VAL A 54 4.39 -15.57 11.04
N ILE A 55 5.40 -14.92 10.47
CA ILE A 55 6.79 -15.38 10.61
C ILE A 55 7.44 -14.89 11.91
N ILE A 56 7.15 -13.66 12.31
CA ILE A 56 7.80 -13.05 13.46
C ILE A 56 6.99 -13.34 14.72
N ASN A 57 7.55 -14.13 15.64
CA ASN A 57 6.83 -14.56 16.83
C ASN A 57 6.76 -13.49 17.94
N THR A 58 7.69 -12.54 17.99
CA THR A 58 7.75 -11.50 19.03
C THR A 58 7.03 -10.23 18.60
N THR A 59 6.20 -9.64 19.47
CA THR A 59 5.47 -8.37 19.24
C THR A 59 6.42 -7.20 18.97
N THR A 60 7.46 -7.04 19.78
CA THR A 60 8.50 -6.00 19.60
C THR A 60 9.13 -6.08 18.21
N ARG A 61 9.57 -7.27 17.79
CA ARG A 61 10.23 -7.46 16.49
C ARG A 61 9.26 -7.19 15.34
N ARG A 62 7.98 -7.58 15.48
CA ARG A 62 6.93 -7.27 14.50
C ARG A 62 6.74 -5.76 14.35
N ALA A 63 6.69 -5.04 15.46
CA ALA A 63 6.51 -3.59 15.46
C ALA A 63 7.72 -2.87 14.83
N VAL A 64 8.95 -3.27 15.17
CA VAL A 64 10.18 -2.69 14.62
C VAL A 64 10.32 -2.96 13.13
N VAL A 65 10.21 -4.22 12.70
CA VAL A 65 10.34 -4.60 11.29
C VAL A 65 9.23 -3.97 10.45
N GLY A 66 7.99 -3.97 10.97
CA GLY A 66 6.87 -3.32 10.31
C GLY A 66 7.03 -1.81 10.18
N SER A 67 7.58 -1.13 11.20
CA SER A 67 7.88 0.31 11.14
C SER A 67 8.91 0.62 10.06
N LEU A 68 10.00 -0.14 9.99
CA LEU A 68 11.04 0.04 8.97
C LEU A 68 10.49 -0.17 7.55
N LEU A 69 9.72 -1.23 7.34
CA LEU A 69 9.08 -1.51 6.05
C LEU A 69 8.05 -0.42 5.68
N ALA A 70 7.32 0.10 6.66
CA ALA A 70 6.34 1.17 6.44
C ALA A 70 7.01 2.50 6.04
N ILE A 71 8.15 2.83 6.65
CA ILE A 71 8.96 4.00 6.25
C ILE A 71 9.46 3.84 4.82
N MET A 72 10.07 2.68 4.49
CA MET A 72 10.55 2.40 3.13
C MET A 72 9.42 2.47 2.11
N SER A 73 8.26 1.91 2.44
CA SER A 73 7.06 1.98 1.59
C SER A 73 6.58 3.42 1.39
N SER A 74 6.57 4.24 2.45
CA SER A 74 6.17 5.64 2.37
C SER A 74 7.07 6.44 1.43
N VAL A 75 8.38 6.23 1.51
CA VAL A 75 9.36 6.84 0.58
C VAL A 75 9.10 6.36 -0.85
N LEU A 76 8.91 5.06 -1.05
CA LEU A 76 8.67 4.48 -2.37
C LEU A 76 7.42 5.09 -3.06
N TYR A 77 6.31 5.25 -2.33
CA TYR A 77 5.10 5.85 -2.90
C TYR A 77 5.25 7.36 -3.15
N ARG A 78 6.06 8.05 -2.36
CA ARG A 78 6.33 9.49 -2.54
C ARG A 78 7.12 9.77 -3.81
N GLU A 79 8.12 8.94 -4.13
CA GLU A 79 8.96 9.13 -5.31
C GLU A 79 8.26 8.67 -6.60
N MET A 80 7.52 7.55 -6.56
CA MET A 80 7.04 6.89 -7.77
C MET A 80 5.73 7.45 -8.33
N ASN A 81 4.82 7.98 -7.49
CA ASN A 81 3.51 8.53 -7.89
C ASN A 81 2.82 7.80 -9.06
N PRO A 82 2.56 6.49 -8.93
CA PRO A 82 2.28 5.59 -10.05
C PRO A 82 0.87 5.75 -10.63
N PHE A 83 -0.03 6.45 -9.95
CA PHE A 83 -1.44 6.56 -10.35
C PHE A 83 -1.64 7.72 -11.33
N LYS A 84 -2.53 7.53 -12.33
CA LYS A 84 -2.87 8.58 -13.31
C LYS A 84 -3.52 9.81 -12.67
N THR A 85 -4.26 9.60 -11.59
CA THR A 85 -5.04 10.65 -10.93
C THR A 85 -4.30 11.16 -9.70
N PRO A 86 -4.00 12.47 -9.60
CA PRO A 86 -3.27 13.05 -8.47
C PRO A 86 -3.94 12.81 -7.10
N SER A 87 -5.28 12.81 -7.04
CA SER A 87 -6.02 12.51 -5.81
C SER A 87 -5.81 11.07 -5.33
N THR A 88 -5.64 10.11 -6.25
CA THR A 88 -5.31 8.72 -5.92
C THR A 88 -3.87 8.58 -5.44
N ASN A 89 -2.92 9.32 -6.02
CA ASN A 89 -1.55 9.39 -5.48
C ASN A 89 -1.55 9.95 -4.05
N MET A 90 -2.29 11.03 -3.80
CA MET A 90 -2.43 11.61 -2.46
C MET A 90 -3.06 10.63 -1.47
N LEU A 91 -4.14 9.94 -1.87
CA LEU A 91 -4.78 8.91 -1.04
C LEU A 91 -3.81 7.79 -0.69
N SER A 92 -3.08 7.27 -1.68
CA SER A 92 -2.10 6.21 -1.48
C SER A 92 -0.95 6.65 -0.57
N MET A 93 -0.51 7.91 -0.68
CA MET A 93 0.49 8.50 0.22
C MET A 93 -0.03 8.59 1.67
N VAL A 94 -1.26 9.09 1.87
CA VAL A 94 -1.92 9.14 3.18
C VAL A 94 -2.05 7.73 3.77
N ALA A 95 -2.41 6.74 2.96
CA ALA A 95 -2.48 5.35 3.40
C ALA A 95 -1.12 4.80 3.85
N GLN A 96 -0.01 5.15 3.18
CA GLN A 96 1.33 4.75 3.64
C GLN A 96 1.68 5.36 5.00
N TYR A 97 1.41 6.65 5.19
CA TYR A 97 1.62 7.30 6.48
C TYR A 97 0.76 6.68 7.58
N GLN A 98 -0.47 6.27 7.27
CA GLN A 98 -1.35 5.60 8.23
C GLN A 98 -0.79 4.25 8.68
N ILE A 99 -0.25 3.46 7.76
CA ILE A 99 0.43 2.19 8.08
C ILE A 99 1.65 2.47 8.96
N MET A 100 2.45 3.49 8.64
CA MET A 100 3.62 3.88 9.42
C MET A 100 3.24 4.28 10.86
N ILE A 101 2.23 5.14 11.03
CA ILE A 101 1.74 5.56 12.35
C ILE A 101 1.22 4.36 13.15
N THR A 102 0.54 3.42 12.50
CA THR A 102 0.02 2.20 13.14
C THR A 102 1.15 1.34 13.72
N TYR A 103 2.23 1.10 12.96
CA TYR A 103 3.38 0.33 13.46
C TYR A 103 4.18 1.08 14.53
N ILE A 104 4.31 2.40 14.41
CA ILE A 104 4.93 3.23 15.45
C ILE A 104 4.10 3.17 16.74
N ALA A 105 2.78 3.28 16.66
CA ALA A 105 1.89 3.16 17.82
C ALA A 105 2.00 1.79 18.49
N ALA A 106 2.08 0.71 17.69
CA ALA A 106 2.34 -0.64 18.21
C ALA A 106 3.69 -0.73 18.93
N MET A 107 4.73 -0.08 18.41
CA MET A 107 6.05 -0.01 19.05
C MET A 107 6.01 0.79 20.35
N LEU A 108 5.27 1.91 20.39
CA LEU A 108 5.10 2.73 21.60
C LEU A 108 4.39 1.97 22.72
N LEU A 109 3.37 1.18 22.37
CA LEU A 109 2.67 0.30 23.30
C LEU A 109 3.60 -0.76 23.88
N ASP A 110 4.37 -1.43 23.04
CA ASP A 110 5.26 -2.50 23.46
C ASP A 110 6.44 -1.97 24.32
N ALA A 111 6.91 -0.75 24.03
CA ALA A 111 8.01 -0.12 24.76
C ALA A 111 7.58 0.60 26.05
N ASN A 112 6.28 0.63 26.39
CA ASN A 112 5.73 1.32 27.57
C ASN A 112 6.23 2.77 27.72
N LEU A 113 6.43 3.47 26.61
CA LEU A 113 7.08 4.80 26.59
C LEU A 113 6.20 5.91 27.18
N LEU A 114 4.90 5.67 27.36
CA LEU A 114 3.97 6.59 28.01
C LEU A 114 4.04 6.45 29.54
N VAL A 115 5.21 6.79 30.10
CA VAL A 115 5.47 6.74 31.53
C VAL A 115 4.46 7.62 32.28
N GLY A 116 3.67 7.02 33.18
CA GLY A 116 2.72 7.72 34.06
C GLY A 116 1.23 7.49 33.77
N LEU A 117 0.88 6.76 32.72
CA LEU A 117 -0.51 6.36 32.42
C LEU A 117 -0.71 4.86 32.71
N SER A 118 -1.91 4.45 33.11
CA SER A 118 -2.24 3.01 33.25
C SER A 118 -2.24 2.32 31.88
N GLU A 119 -1.85 1.05 31.82
CA GLU A 119 -1.78 0.28 30.56
C GLU A 119 -3.10 0.33 29.76
N HIS A 120 -4.23 0.23 30.47
CA HIS A 120 -5.56 0.35 29.87
C HIS A 120 -5.82 1.71 29.23
N LEU A 121 -5.38 2.79 29.88
CA LEU A 121 -5.57 4.15 29.39
C LEU A 121 -4.64 4.43 28.19
N GLN A 122 -3.41 3.93 28.21
CA GLN A 122 -2.48 4.04 27.08
C GLN A 122 -3.05 3.36 25.82
N GLY A 123 -3.54 2.12 25.97
CA GLY A 123 -4.18 1.39 24.88
C GLY A 123 -5.42 2.09 24.33
N ALA A 124 -6.29 2.60 25.22
CA ALA A 124 -7.50 3.33 24.82
C ALA A 124 -7.17 4.65 24.09
N LEU A 125 -6.18 5.41 24.56
CA LEU A 125 -5.77 6.67 23.93
C LEU A 125 -5.16 6.44 22.55
N LEU A 126 -4.18 5.54 22.44
CA LEU A 126 -3.52 5.26 21.16
C LEU A 126 -4.50 4.64 20.15
N GLY A 127 -5.34 3.70 20.60
CA GLY A 127 -6.42 3.14 19.77
C GLY A 127 -7.43 4.20 19.32
N GLY A 128 -7.83 5.10 20.23
CA GLY A 128 -8.75 6.21 19.93
C GLY A 128 -8.18 7.19 18.90
N VAL A 129 -6.90 7.58 19.05
CA VAL A 129 -6.20 8.43 18.08
C VAL A 129 -6.13 7.76 16.71
N LEU A 130 -5.76 6.48 16.65
CA LEU A 130 -5.71 5.73 15.39
C LEU A 130 -7.09 5.61 14.74
N ALA A 131 -8.15 5.35 15.52
CA ALA A 131 -9.51 5.27 15.01
C ALA A 131 -9.99 6.62 14.45
N LEU A 132 -9.71 7.72 15.16
CA LEU A 132 -10.01 9.07 14.71
C LEU A 132 -9.28 9.40 13.40
N LEU A 133 -7.98 9.09 13.31
CA LEU A 133 -7.20 9.33 12.10
C LEU A 133 -7.78 8.57 10.89
N ASN A 134 -8.14 7.29 11.05
CA ASN A 134 -8.79 6.53 9.97
C ASN A 134 -10.13 7.16 9.55
N LEU A 135 -10.91 7.66 10.51
CA LEU A 135 -12.19 8.29 10.24
C LEU A 135 -12.02 9.63 9.51
N LEU A 136 -11.01 10.44 9.88
CA LEU A 136 -10.68 11.67 9.17
C LEU A 136 -10.23 11.41 7.73
N VAL A 137 -9.41 10.38 7.50
CA VAL A 137 -9.01 9.98 6.15
C VAL A 137 -10.24 9.59 5.34
N LEU A 138 -11.17 8.84 5.91
CA LEU A 138 -12.43 8.48 5.25
C LEU A 138 -13.27 9.73 4.91
N LEU A 139 -13.42 10.66 5.85
CA LEU A 139 -14.18 11.91 5.64
C LEU A 139 -13.55 12.84 4.61
N MET A 140 -12.22 12.80 4.40
CA MET A 140 -11.57 13.63 3.38
C MET A 140 -11.96 13.25 1.96
N PHE A 141 -12.49 12.04 1.74
CA PHE A 141 -12.76 11.48 0.41
C PHE A 141 -14.22 11.05 0.18
N VAL A 142 -15.09 11.18 1.19
CA VAL A 142 -16.56 11.04 1.06
C VAL A 142 -17.17 12.40 0.71
#